data_AF-A0A397CC54-F1
#
_entry.id   AF-A0A397CC54-F1
#
_cell.length_a   1.000
_cell.length_b   1.000
_cell.length_c   1.000
_cell.angle_alpha   90.00
_cell.angle_beta   90.00
_cell.angle_gamma   90.00
#
_symmetry.space_group_name_H-M   'P 1'
#
loop_
_entity.id
_entity.type
_entity.pdbx_description
1 polymer ?
#
loop_
_entity_poly.entity_id
_entity_poly.type
_entity_poly.pdbx_seq_one_letter_code
_entity_poly.pdbx_strand_id
1 'polypeptide(L)'
;MSAIQPLALLSLHRNDIIRLSNFPPDASRWITEAATVSWSRGVTSVTSKDLEVEIKFGGSPWASNGEDAVHSRRLMLHILRVLLMHGYVLYCATNMSNTASSKDVLLFERTEPCTPLMMAISVNQHDILRVIDAPSDVVERITACVNAHYQGGSVRVSEYTHGCTQFKLWSSPWSSGHTPFGRLLVAHVFAHLSALGWRLYGAAIMQNTSSEGTMVKDSWYFVYEPVVQVISAGVVSSKGLE
;
A
#
# COMPACT_ATOMS: atom_id res chain seq x y z
N MET A 1 27.04 -17.35 20.56
CA MET A 1 26.51 -16.62 19.39
C MET A 1 25.08 -16.25 19.73
N SER A 2 24.70 -14.97 19.64
CA SER A 2 23.29 -14.58 19.76
C SER A 2 22.51 -15.23 18.62
N ALA A 3 21.44 -15.97 18.93
CA ALA A 3 20.61 -16.57 17.89
C ALA A 3 20.01 -15.46 17.03
N ILE A 4 20.24 -15.51 15.72
CA ILE A 4 19.65 -14.57 14.77
C ILE A 4 18.19 -15.00 14.59
N GLN A 5 17.26 -14.10 14.91
CA GLN A 5 15.83 -14.36 14.66
C GLN A 5 15.52 -14.22 13.17
N PRO A 6 14.74 -15.14 12.57
CA PRO A 6 14.32 -15.02 11.19
C PRO A 6 13.31 -13.87 11.03
N LEU A 7 13.18 -13.37 9.80
CA LEU A 7 12.11 -12.43 9.43
C LEU A 7 10.73 -13.10 9.60
N ALA A 8 9.74 -12.30 9.96
CA ALA A 8 8.34 -12.71 9.96
C ALA A 8 7.80 -12.70 8.53
N LEU A 9 6.90 -13.63 8.21
CA LEU A 9 6.46 -13.89 6.84
C LEU A 9 4.93 -13.91 6.76
N LEU A 10 4.38 -13.10 5.86
CA LEU A 10 2.97 -13.11 5.48
C LEU A 10 2.86 -13.51 4.02
N SER A 11 2.12 -14.57 3.72
CA SER A 11 1.89 -15.02 2.34
C SER A 11 0.41 -15.02 1.99
N LEU A 12 0.10 -14.61 0.76
CA LEU A 12 -1.26 -14.62 0.21
C LEU A 12 -1.53 -15.95 -0.50
N HIS A 13 -2.59 -16.65 -0.09
CA HIS A 13 -2.97 -17.95 -0.64
C HIS A 13 -4.37 -17.92 -1.23
N ARG A 14 -4.56 -18.67 -2.33
CA ARG A 14 -5.82 -18.72 -3.09
C ARG A 14 -6.33 -17.29 -3.35
N ASN A 15 -7.59 -17.01 -3.06
CA ASN A 15 -8.19 -15.68 -3.24
C ASN A 15 -8.61 -15.03 -1.91
N ASP A 16 -8.44 -15.75 -0.80
CA ASP A 16 -9.13 -15.48 0.46
C ASP A 16 -8.33 -15.85 1.71
N ILE A 17 -7.05 -16.22 1.60
CA ILE A 17 -6.27 -16.67 2.75
C ILE A 17 -4.99 -15.86 2.91
N ILE A 18 -4.69 -15.55 4.16
CA ILE A 18 -3.36 -15.14 4.62
C ILE A 18 -2.79 -16.26 5.47
N ARG A 19 -1.50 -16.52 5.29
CA ARG A 19 -0.72 -17.39 6.15
C ARG A 19 0.42 -16.61 6.79
N LEU A 20 0.53 -16.77 8.11
CA LEU A 20 1.54 -16.14 8.95
C LEU A 20 2.54 -17.19 9.42
N SER A 21 3.83 -16.90 9.27
CA SER A 21 4.93 -17.72 9.77
C SER A 21 5.91 -16.81 10.53
N ASN A 22 6.49 -17.29 11.63
CA ASN A 22 7.40 -16.54 12.51
C ASN A 22 6.81 -15.25 13.12
N PHE A 23 5.47 -15.16 13.21
CA PHE A 23 4.78 -14.14 13.98
C PHE A 23 4.41 -14.66 15.38
N PRO A 24 4.24 -13.78 16.38
CA PRO A 24 3.69 -14.15 17.68
C PRO A 24 2.22 -14.58 17.52
N PRO A 25 1.70 -15.42 18.43
CA PRO A 25 0.31 -15.90 18.37
C PRO A 25 -0.73 -14.78 18.20
N ASP A 26 -0.49 -13.63 18.85
CA ASP A 26 -1.36 -12.47 18.83
C ASP A 26 -1.47 -11.78 17.45
N ALA A 27 -0.53 -12.01 16.53
CA ALA A 27 -0.56 -11.38 15.20
C ALA A 27 -1.82 -11.74 14.41
N SER A 28 -2.34 -12.95 14.62
CA SER A 28 -3.61 -13.36 14.02
C SER A 28 -4.76 -12.49 14.49
N ARG A 29 -4.83 -12.19 15.80
CA ARG A 29 -5.83 -11.33 16.40
C ARG A 29 -5.75 -9.91 15.84
N TRP A 30 -4.57 -9.32 15.79
CA TRP A 30 -4.38 -7.96 15.24
C TRP A 30 -4.91 -7.84 13.81
N ILE A 31 -4.60 -8.84 12.96
CA ILE A 31 -5.06 -8.88 11.57
C ILE A 31 -6.57 -9.10 11.50
N THR A 32 -7.15 -9.95 12.35
CA THR A 32 -8.62 -10.14 12.38
C THR A 32 -9.36 -8.88 12.81
N GLU A 33 -8.85 -8.14 13.80
CA GLU A 33 -9.41 -6.87 14.26
C GLU A 33 -9.32 -5.81 13.15
N ALA A 34 -8.16 -5.71 12.49
CA ALA A 34 -7.98 -4.85 11.31
C ALA A 34 -8.99 -5.16 10.19
N ALA A 35 -9.27 -6.44 9.95
CA ALA A 35 -10.21 -6.86 8.92
C ALA A 35 -11.68 -6.47 9.21
N THR A 36 -12.06 -6.34 10.49
CA THR A 36 -13.45 -5.97 10.86
C THR A 36 -13.88 -4.61 10.34
N VAL A 37 -12.94 -3.68 10.18
CA VAL A 37 -13.22 -2.31 9.72
C VAL A 37 -12.97 -2.11 8.22
N SER A 38 -12.18 -2.97 7.60
CA SER A 38 -11.73 -2.79 6.21
C SER A 38 -12.36 -3.78 5.22
N TRP A 39 -12.97 -4.88 5.70
CA TRP A 39 -13.49 -5.96 4.86
C TRP A 39 -14.89 -6.42 5.31
N SER A 40 -15.90 -6.01 4.56
CA SER A 40 -17.32 -6.25 4.89
C SER A 40 -17.71 -7.72 5.03
N ARG A 41 -17.00 -8.63 4.36
CA ARG A 41 -17.24 -10.08 4.43
C ARG A 41 -16.52 -10.77 5.59
N GLY A 42 -15.72 -10.03 6.34
CA GLY A 42 -15.08 -10.46 7.59
C GLY A 42 -14.12 -11.65 7.46
N VAL A 43 -13.74 -12.18 8.62
CA VAL A 43 -12.94 -13.40 8.77
C VAL A 43 -13.89 -14.58 8.99
N THR A 44 -13.68 -15.67 8.25
CA THR A 44 -14.50 -16.88 8.32
C THR A 44 -13.89 -17.96 9.21
N SER A 45 -12.55 -18.05 9.27
CA SER A 45 -11.86 -18.96 10.17
C SER A 45 -10.43 -18.52 10.44
N VAL A 46 -9.93 -18.87 11.63
CA VAL A 46 -8.51 -18.82 11.98
C VAL A 46 -8.09 -20.21 12.42
N THR A 47 -7.07 -20.78 11.79
CA THR A 47 -6.57 -22.12 12.10
C THR A 47 -5.07 -22.08 12.30
N SER A 48 -4.59 -22.70 13.38
CA SER A 48 -3.16 -22.89 13.63
C SER A 48 -2.74 -24.30 13.20
N LYS A 49 -1.68 -24.41 12.41
CA LYS A 49 -1.07 -25.69 11.99
C LYS A 49 0.44 -25.56 12.10
N ASP A 50 1.06 -26.43 12.90
CA ASP A 50 2.50 -26.45 13.12
C ASP A 50 3.06 -25.07 13.53
N LEU A 51 3.88 -24.46 12.67
CA LEU A 51 4.52 -23.15 12.88
C LEU A 51 3.79 -22.02 12.13
N GLU A 52 2.59 -22.29 11.61
CA GLU A 52 1.85 -21.38 10.75
C GLU A 52 0.44 -21.11 11.28
N VAL A 53 -0.02 -19.87 11.10
CA VAL A 53 -1.41 -19.48 11.35
C VAL A 53 -2.06 -19.07 10.03
N GLU A 54 -3.15 -19.72 9.68
CA GLU A 54 -3.96 -19.39 8.50
C GLU A 54 -5.20 -18.59 8.92
N ILE A 55 -5.40 -17.44 8.28
CA ILE A 55 -6.58 -16.58 8.41
C ILE A 55 -7.33 -16.64 7.08
N LYS A 56 -8.58 -17.09 7.11
CA LYS A 56 -9.45 -17.15 5.94
C LYS A 56 -10.50 -16.04 5.99
N PHE A 57 -10.59 -15.26 4.93
CA PHE A 57 -11.55 -14.18 4.76
C PHE A 57 -12.80 -14.65 4.02
N GLY A 58 -13.93 -13.98 4.23
CA GLY A 58 -15.13 -14.19 3.42
C GLY A 58 -14.95 -13.58 2.03
N GLY A 59 -15.47 -14.23 0.99
CA GLY A 59 -15.33 -13.75 -0.39
C GLY A 59 -13.92 -13.94 -0.96
N SER A 60 -13.47 -12.98 -1.77
CA SER A 60 -12.22 -13.09 -2.55
C SER A 60 -11.40 -11.79 -2.51
N PRO A 61 -10.90 -11.34 -1.34
CA PRO A 61 -10.15 -10.08 -1.24
C PRO A 61 -8.91 -10.03 -2.16
N TRP A 62 -8.29 -11.17 -2.45
CA TRP A 62 -7.10 -11.23 -3.32
C TRP A 62 -7.43 -11.43 -4.80
N ALA A 63 -8.72 -11.41 -5.16
CA ALA A 63 -9.25 -11.51 -6.52
C ALA A 63 -10.55 -10.71 -6.72
N SER A 64 -10.67 -9.57 -6.03
CA SER A 64 -11.85 -8.72 -6.01
C SER A 64 -11.97 -7.81 -7.24
N ASN A 65 -13.18 -7.35 -7.55
CA ASN A 65 -13.46 -6.37 -8.59
C ASN A 65 -14.35 -5.22 -8.05
N GLY A 66 -14.60 -4.19 -8.87
CA GLY A 66 -15.50 -3.09 -8.51
C GLY A 66 -15.12 -2.35 -7.21
N GLU A 67 -16.11 -2.19 -6.33
CA GLU A 67 -15.96 -1.61 -4.99
C GLU A 67 -15.23 -2.55 -4.01
N ASP A 68 -15.48 -3.87 -4.10
CA ASP A 68 -14.76 -4.87 -3.30
C ASP A 68 -13.24 -4.72 -3.53
N ALA A 69 -12.79 -4.32 -4.72
CA ALA A 69 -11.37 -4.05 -4.96
C ALA A 69 -10.80 -2.85 -4.19
N VAL A 70 -11.60 -1.85 -3.84
CA VAL A 70 -11.18 -0.77 -2.93
C VAL A 70 -11.06 -1.33 -1.51
N HIS A 71 -12.06 -2.09 -1.07
CA HIS A 71 -12.05 -2.73 0.26
C HIS A 71 -10.89 -3.73 0.43
N SER A 72 -10.50 -4.46 -0.61
CA SER A 72 -9.33 -5.35 -0.58
C SER A 72 -8.01 -4.61 -0.39
N ARG A 73 -7.86 -3.44 -1.03
CA ARG A 73 -6.68 -2.58 -0.85
C ARG A 73 -6.68 -1.96 0.55
N ARG A 74 -7.86 -1.57 1.06
CA ARG A 74 -8.01 -1.15 2.46
C ARG A 74 -7.67 -2.26 3.44
N LEU A 75 -8.08 -3.50 3.17
CA LEU A 75 -7.73 -4.65 4.00
C LEU A 75 -6.21 -4.81 4.11
N MET A 76 -5.49 -4.77 2.99
CA MET A 76 -4.03 -4.81 3.02
C MET A 76 -3.42 -3.57 3.69
N LEU A 77 -3.94 -2.37 3.43
CA LEU A 77 -3.50 -1.13 4.08
C LEU A 77 -3.60 -1.25 5.61
N HIS A 78 -4.73 -1.74 6.12
CA HIS A 78 -4.98 -1.94 7.54
C HIS A 78 -4.12 -3.06 8.14
N ILE A 79 -3.86 -4.13 7.39
CA ILE A 79 -2.92 -5.19 7.80
C ILE A 79 -1.50 -4.64 7.93
N LEU A 80 -1.01 -3.90 6.94
CA LEU A 80 0.32 -3.28 7.00
C LEU A 80 0.42 -2.29 8.17
N ARG A 81 -0.61 -1.48 8.37
CA ARG A 81 -0.71 -0.53 9.48
C ARG A 81 -0.66 -1.23 10.83
N VAL A 82 -1.47 -2.25 11.05
CA VAL A 82 -1.53 -2.94 12.35
C VAL A 82 -0.24 -3.71 12.64
N LEU A 83 0.38 -4.31 11.62
CA LEU A 83 1.68 -4.97 11.79
C LEU A 83 2.76 -3.96 12.20
N LEU A 84 2.81 -2.79 11.56
CA LEU A 84 3.75 -1.72 11.94
C LEU A 84 3.45 -1.17 13.36
N MET A 85 2.17 -1.08 13.73
CA MET A 85 1.76 -0.75 15.11
C MET A 85 2.22 -1.73 16.18
N HIS A 86 2.54 -2.96 15.79
CA HIS A 86 3.09 -3.98 16.68
C HIS A 86 4.59 -4.23 16.45
N GLY A 87 5.28 -3.32 15.77
CA GLY A 87 6.73 -3.37 15.55
C GLY A 87 7.16 -4.36 14.46
N TYR A 88 6.33 -4.56 13.44
CA TYR A 88 6.67 -5.32 12.24
C TYR A 88 6.66 -4.40 11.02
N VAL A 89 7.85 -3.95 10.61
CA VAL A 89 8.03 -3.12 9.42
C VAL A 89 8.26 -3.99 8.20
N LEU A 90 7.67 -3.61 7.06
CA LEU A 90 7.83 -4.33 5.80
C LEU A 90 9.29 -4.21 5.34
N TYR A 91 10.00 -5.33 5.30
CA TYR A 91 11.36 -5.42 4.78
C TYR A 91 11.35 -5.49 3.26
N CYS A 92 10.53 -6.39 2.69
CA CYS A 92 10.26 -6.42 1.26
C CYS A 92 8.96 -7.18 0.93
N ALA A 93 8.42 -6.90 -0.25
CA ALA A 93 7.43 -7.74 -0.91
C ALA A 93 8.10 -8.41 -2.11
N THR A 94 7.91 -9.72 -2.25
CA THR A 94 8.55 -10.49 -3.31
C THR A 94 7.68 -11.65 -3.78
N ASN A 95 7.73 -11.94 -5.06
CA ASN A 95 7.10 -13.12 -5.63
C ASN A 95 8.11 -14.26 -5.73
N MET A 96 7.99 -15.25 -4.86
CA MET A 96 8.89 -16.41 -4.79
C MET A 96 8.38 -17.64 -5.57
N SER A 97 7.32 -17.51 -6.36
CA SER A 97 6.74 -18.63 -7.11
C SER A 97 6.92 -18.45 -8.62
N ASN A 98 7.10 -19.58 -9.30
CA ASN A 98 7.27 -19.67 -10.76
C ASN A 98 5.94 -19.74 -11.52
N THR A 99 4.81 -19.41 -10.88
CA THR A 99 3.47 -19.51 -11.51
C THR A 99 2.91 -18.13 -11.80
N ALA A 100 2.26 -17.95 -12.95
CA ALA A 100 1.69 -16.66 -13.34
C ALA A 100 0.56 -16.16 -12.40
N SER A 101 0.01 -17.04 -11.57
CA SER A 101 -1.04 -16.75 -10.59
C SER A 101 -0.51 -16.54 -9.17
N SER A 102 0.82 -16.61 -8.98
CA SER A 102 1.42 -16.42 -7.68
C SER A 102 1.23 -15.01 -7.17
N LYS A 103 1.10 -14.93 -5.84
CA LYS A 103 0.93 -13.69 -5.12
C LYS A 103 2.19 -13.42 -4.31
N ASP A 104 2.36 -12.18 -3.92
CA ASP A 104 3.52 -11.79 -3.15
C ASP A 104 3.53 -12.45 -1.77
N VAL A 105 4.76 -12.67 -1.32
CA VAL A 105 5.13 -12.93 0.04
C VAL A 105 5.76 -11.66 0.61
N LEU A 106 5.30 -11.27 1.78
CA LEU A 106 5.73 -10.07 2.48
C LEU A 106 6.60 -10.51 3.66
N LEU A 107 7.82 -10.00 3.70
CA LEU A 107 8.78 -10.24 4.77
C LEU A 107 8.83 -9.02 5.68
N PHE A 108 8.86 -9.26 6.99
CA PHE A 108 8.83 -8.22 8.01
C PHE A 108 10.00 -8.38 8.97
N GLU A 109 10.64 -7.26 9.28
CA GLU A 109 11.64 -7.18 10.33
C GLU A 109 11.05 -6.50 11.58
N ARG A 110 11.71 -6.72 12.73
CA ARG A 110 11.32 -6.10 13.98
C ARG A 110 11.79 -4.65 14.01
N THR A 111 10.89 -3.76 14.43
CA THR A 111 11.18 -2.34 14.66
C THR A 111 10.48 -1.87 15.93
N GLU A 112 10.76 -0.64 16.35
CA GLU A 112 9.98 0.02 17.40
C GLU A 112 8.52 0.21 16.95
N PRO A 113 7.53 -0.24 17.75
CA PRO A 113 6.13 0.01 17.48
C PRO A 113 5.81 1.49 17.28
N CYS A 114 5.01 1.83 16.27
CA CYS A 114 4.58 3.22 16.03
C CYS A 114 3.14 3.30 15.54
N THR A 115 2.51 4.47 15.55
CA THR A 115 1.16 4.63 14.97
C THR A 115 1.26 5.38 13.63
N PRO A 116 1.33 4.66 12.50
CA PRO A 116 1.61 5.29 11.21
C PRO A 116 0.33 5.83 10.57
N LEU A 117 0.43 7.01 9.95
CA LEU A 117 -0.54 7.42 8.93
C LEU A 117 -0.15 6.75 7.62
N MET A 118 -1.10 6.07 6.99
CA MET A 118 -0.87 5.33 5.75
C MET A 118 -2.01 5.52 4.78
N MET A 119 -1.70 5.52 3.48
CA MET A 119 -2.65 5.58 2.37
C MET A 119 -2.23 4.63 1.24
N ALA A 120 -3.11 4.40 0.28
CA ALA A 120 -2.80 3.59 -0.89
C ALA A 120 -3.10 4.33 -2.21
N ILE A 121 -2.29 4.04 -3.23
CA ILE A 121 -2.53 4.44 -4.62
C ILE A 121 -2.62 3.18 -5.47
N SER A 122 -3.55 3.12 -6.40
CA SER A 122 -3.65 2.01 -7.34
C SER A 122 -3.94 2.46 -8.76
N VAL A 123 -3.45 1.69 -9.73
CA VAL A 123 -3.92 1.76 -11.11
C VAL A 123 -4.97 0.67 -11.36
N ASN A 124 -6.00 1.00 -12.12
CA ASN A 124 -7.16 0.15 -12.35
C ASN A 124 -7.63 0.30 -13.80
N GLN A 125 -8.24 -0.75 -14.37
CA GLN A 125 -8.70 -0.76 -15.77
C GLN A 125 -7.63 -0.20 -16.72
N HIS A 126 -7.97 0.34 -17.88
CA HIS A 126 -6.96 0.90 -18.81
C HIS A 126 -6.57 2.35 -18.48
N ASP A 127 -7.32 3.04 -17.60
CA ASP A 127 -7.27 4.49 -17.48
C ASP A 127 -7.66 5.08 -16.10
N ILE A 128 -7.77 4.27 -15.06
CA ILE A 128 -8.13 4.74 -13.72
C ILE A 128 -6.92 4.77 -12.80
N LEU A 129 -6.73 5.89 -12.08
CA LEU A 129 -5.89 6.00 -10.88
C LEU A 129 -6.82 6.20 -9.67
N ARG A 130 -6.55 5.52 -8.55
CA ARG A 130 -7.28 5.72 -7.30
C ARG A 130 -6.32 6.10 -6.17
N VAL A 131 -6.78 6.98 -5.30
CA VAL A 131 -6.14 7.35 -4.04
C VAL A 131 -7.10 6.97 -2.92
N ILE A 132 -6.65 6.14 -1.98
CA ILE A 132 -7.46 5.49 -0.95
C ILE A 132 -6.92 5.89 0.42
N ASP A 133 -7.80 6.40 1.28
CA ASP A 133 -7.54 6.80 2.67
C ASP A 133 -6.43 7.86 2.82
N ALA A 134 -6.26 8.72 1.82
CA ALA A 134 -5.39 9.88 1.91
C ALA A 134 -6.09 11.04 2.63
N PRO A 135 -5.37 11.84 3.45
CA PRO A 135 -5.89 13.10 3.98
C PRO A 135 -6.34 14.07 2.88
N SER A 136 -7.33 14.92 3.18
CA SER A 136 -7.95 15.80 2.18
C SER A 136 -6.96 16.77 1.52
N ASP A 137 -6.04 17.32 2.29
CA ASP A 137 -4.97 18.19 1.79
C ASP A 137 -4.02 17.44 0.84
N VAL A 138 -3.72 16.17 1.12
CA VAL A 138 -2.93 15.30 0.23
C VAL A 138 -3.70 15.01 -1.05
N VAL A 139 -5.00 14.73 -0.98
CA VAL A 139 -5.87 14.54 -2.15
C VAL A 139 -5.89 15.80 -3.03
N GLU A 140 -5.99 16.99 -2.44
CA GLU A 140 -5.93 18.27 -3.17
C GLU A 140 -4.59 18.43 -3.91
N ARG A 141 -3.47 18.11 -3.24
CA ARG A 141 -2.13 18.20 -3.85
C ARG A 141 -1.94 17.19 -4.99
N ILE A 142 -2.41 15.95 -4.81
CA ILE A 142 -2.39 14.95 -5.89
C ILE A 142 -3.27 15.41 -7.04
N THR A 143 -4.45 15.96 -6.76
CA THR A 143 -5.38 16.45 -7.81
C THR A 143 -4.75 17.57 -8.63
N ALA A 144 -4.11 18.54 -7.97
CA ALA A 144 -3.36 19.60 -8.67
C ALA A 144 -2.21 19.02 -9.51
N CYS A 145 -1.44 18.08 -8.96
CA CYS A 145 -0.35 17.39 -9.67
C CYS A 145 -0.88 16.65 -10.92
N VAL A 146 -1.98 15.91 -10.80
CA VAL A 146 -2.56 15.15 -11.90
C VAL A 146 -3.04 16.09 -13.01
N ASN A 147 -3.75 17.16 -12.67
CA ASN A 147 -4.23 18.14 -13.65
C ASN A 147 -3.07 18.89 -14.34
N ALA A 148 -1.96 19.14 -13.64
CA ALA A 148 -0.81 19.84 -14.20
C ALA A 148 0.07 18.95 -15.10
N HIS A 149 0.20 17.67 -14.78
CA HIS A 149 1.21 16.79 -15.39
C HIS A 149 0.65 15.70 -16.29
N TYR A 150 -0.67 15.45 -16.27
CA TYR A 150 -1.24 14.46 -17.17
C TYR A 150 -1.35 15.00 -18.60
N GLN A 151 -0.48 14.51 -19.49
CA GLN A 151 -0.42 14.95 -20.89
C GLN A 151 -1.28 14.11 -21.85
N GLY A 152 -2.00 13.11 -21.33
CA GLY A 152 -2.80 12.21 -22.16
C GLY A 152 -4.18 12.75 -22.56
N GLY A 153 -4.61 13.88 -21.99
CA GLY A 153 -5.90 14.51 -22.28
C GLY A 153 -6.66 14.88 -21.01
N SER A 154 -7.99 14.87 -21.09
CA SER A 154 -8.86 15.26 -19.98
C SER A 154 -8.74 14.31 -18.78
N VAL A 155 -8.94 14.86 -17.58
CA VAL A 155 -9.02 14.13 -16.32
C VAL A 155 -10.38 14.41 -15.69
N ARG A 156 -11.11 13.36 -15.30
CA ARG A 156 -12.32 13.48 -14.48
C ARG A 156 -12.04 12.96 -13.09
N VAL A 157 -12.29 13.81 -12.08
CA VAL A 157 -12.13 13.48 -10.66
C VAL A 157 -13.50 13.24 -10.04
N SER A 158 -13.60 12.20 -9.22
CA SER A 158 -14.83 11.86 -8.47
C SER A 158 -14.49 11.08 -7.21
N GLU A 159 -15.33 11.13 -6.19
CA GLU A 159 -15.30 10.14 -5.11
C GLU A 159 -15.97 8.85 -5.61
N TYR A 160 -15.26 7.74 -5.62
CA TYR A 160 -15.79 6.45 -6.09
C TYR A 160 -16.55 5.72 -4.99
N THR A 161 -15.95 5.66 -3.80
CA THR A 161 -16.57 5.26 -2.54
C THR A 161 -15.99 6.15 -1.44
N HIS A 162 -16.60 6.18 -0.26
CA HIS A 162 -16.14 7.01 0.86
C HIS A 162 -14.63 6.84 1.08
N GLY A 163 -13.86 7.94 1.01
CA GLY A 163 -12.40 7.95 1.22
C GLY A 163 -11.57 7.41 0.04
N CYS A 164 -12.18 7.20 -1.13
CA CYS A 164 -11.52 6.76 -2.35
C CYS A 164 -11.73 7.77 -3.49
N THR A 165 -10.74 8.63 -3.72
CA THR A 165 -10.73 9.55 -4.86
C THR A 165 -10.30 8.82 -6.12
N GLN A 166 -11.08 8.97 -7.19
CA GLN A 166 -10.84 8.35 -8.48
C GLN A 166 -10.55 9.40 -9.54
N PHE A 167 -9.47 9.17 -10.29
CA PHE A 167 -9.10 9.92 -11.48
C PHE A 167 -9.33 9.03 -12.70
N LYS A 168 -10.35 9.36 -13.50
CA LYS A 168 -10.59 8.76 -14.81
C LYS A 168 -9.83 9.58 -15.84
N LEU A 169 -8.79 8.98 -16.41
CA LEU A 169 -7.89 9.63 -17.36
C LEU A 169 -8.38 9.36 -18.79
N TRP A 170 -8.17 10.31 -19.70
CA TRP A 170 -8.45 10.08 -21.13
C TRP A 170 -7.53 8.99 -21.71
N SER A 171 -7.94 8.32 -22.79
CA SER A 171 -7.11 7.29 -23.48
C SER A 171 -6.79 6.08 -22.58
N SER A 172 -5.64 5.44 -22.76
CA SER A 172 -5.22 4.23 -22.03
C SER A 172 -3.79 4.38 -21.49
N PRO A 173 -3.57 5.25 -20.49
CA PRO A 173 -2.24 5.58 -19.98
C PRO A 173 -1.49 4.41 -19.33
N TRP A 174 -2.20 3.32 -18.99
CA TRP A 174 -1.60 2.13 -18.39
C TRP A 174 -1.24 1.04 -19.40
N SER A 175 -1.60 1.21 -20.68
CA SER A 175 -1.30 0.24 -21.73
C SER A 175 0.12 0.40 -22.25
N SER A 176 0.81 -0.71 -22.55
CA SER A 176 2.14 -0.69 -23.14
C SER A 176 2.08 -0.24 -24.60
N GLY A 177 2.92 0.74 -24.98
CA GLY A 177 3.44 0.78 -26.37
C GLY A 177 3.48 2.13 -27.07
N HIS A 178 2.73 3.15 -26.64
CA HIS A 178 2.64 4.38 -27.46
C HIS A 178 2.91 5.70 -26.73
N THR A 179 2.61 5.82 -25.43
CA THR A 179 2.80 7.09 -24.71
C THR A 179 3.32 6.88 -23.27
N PRO A 180 4.24 7.75 -22.78
CA PRO A 180 4.82 7.61 -21.44
C PRO A 180 3.93 8.21 -20.34
N PHE A 181 2.75 8.74 -20.68
CA PHE A 181 1.97 9.64 -19.83
C PHE A 181 1.60 9.03 -18.47
N GLY A 182 1.18 7.76 -18.43
CA GLY A 182 0.85 7.11 -17.16
C GLY A 182 2.05 6.95 -16.23
N ARG A 183 3.20 6.54 -16.77
CA ARG A 183 4.42 6.33 -15.98
C ARG A 183 4.99 7.66 -15.48
N LEU A 184 5.01 8.69 -16.32
CA LEU A 184 5.43 10.04 -15.93
C LEU A 184 4.48 10.65 -14.90
N LEU A 185 3.17 10.45 -15.05
CA LEU A 185 2.18 10.88 -14.06
C LEU A 185 2.46 10.28 -12.69
N VAL A 186 2.67 8.96 -12.62
CA VAL A 186 3.02 8.28 -11.35
C VAL A 186 4.31 8.83 -10.76
N ALA A 187 5.34 9.08 -11.59
CA ALA A 187 6.59 9.69 -11.13
C ALA A 187 6.37 11.08 -10.51
N HIS A 188 5.57 11.94 -11.16
CA HIS A 188 5.22 13.26 -10.60
C HIS A 188 4.44 13.13 -9.29
N VAL A 189 3.42 12.27 -9.23
CA VAL A 189 2.64 12.04 -8.00
C VAL A 189 3.56 11.58 -6.86
N PHE A 190 4.46 10.64 -7.11
CA PHE A 190 5.36 10.11 -6.08
C PHE A 190 6.40 11.15 -5.63
N ALA A 191 6.88 12.00 -6.54
CA ALA A 191 7.75 13.11 -6.19
C ALA A 191 7.04 14.13 -5.28
N HIS A 192 5.79 14.48 -5.58
CA HIS A 192 4.98 15.36 -4.74
C HIS A 192 4.70 14.75 -3.37
N LEU A 193 4.39 13.45 -3.32
CA LEU A 193 4.21 12.73 -2.06
C LEU A 193 5.48 12.75 -1.20
N SER A 194 6.63 12.45 -1.80
CA SER A 194 7.93 12.51 -1.13
C SER A 194 8.21 13.91 -0.55
N ALA A 195 7.90 14.98 -1.30
CA ALA A 195 8.04 16.35 -0.83
C ALA A 195 7.09 16.71 0.33
N LEU A 196 5.95 16.01 0.44
CA LEU A 196 4.99 16.16 1.53
C LEU A 196 5.29 15.25 2.73
N GLY A 197 6.39 14.48 2.71
CA GLY A 197 6.74 13.54 3.78
C GLY A 197 6.09 12.17 3.66
N TRP A 198 5.51 11.82 2.51
CA TRP A 198 5.00 10.47 2.28
C TRP A 198 6.04 9.60 1.59
N ARG A 199 6.38 8.48 2.22
CA ARG A 199 7.35 7.50 1.72
C ARG A 199 6.65 6.25 1.22
N LEU A 200 7.19 5.68 0.13
CA LEU A 200 6.71 4.41 -0.38
C LEU A 200 7.08 3.32 0.62
N TYR A 201 6.07 2.72 1.24
CA TYR A 201 6.23 1.68 2.26
C TYR A 201 6.35 0.29 1.64
N GLY A 202 5.45 -0.01 0.69
CA GLY A 202 5.42 -1.26 -0.04
C GLY A 202 5.18 -0.98 -1.51
N ALA A 203 6.20 -1.20 -2.34
CA ALA A 203 6.06 -1.12 -3.78
C ALA A 203 5.41 -2.41 -4.31
N ALA A 204 4.42 -2.25 -5.19
CA ALA A 204 3.87 -3.33 -6.01
C ALA A 204 3.44 -4.58 -5.24
N ILE A 205 2.69 -4.40 -4.13
CA ILE A 205 2.02 -5.56 -3.50
C ILE A 205 0.93 -6.03 -4.46
N MET A 206 1.24 -7.09 -5.19
CA MET A 206 0.41 -7.75 -6.19
C MET A 206 -0.73 -8.49 -5.50
N GLN A 207 -1.79 -7.74 -5.20
CA GLN A 207 -3.11 -8.31 -5.01
C GLN A 207 -3.66 -8.56 -6.42
N ASN A 208 -3.82 -9.82 -6.81
CA ASN A 208 -4.30 -10.19 -8.15
C ASN A 208 -5.79 -9.82 -8.33
N THR A 209 -6.13 -8.52 -8.38
CA THR A 209 -7.52 -8.03 -8.41
C THR A 209 -8.12 -8.03 -9.82
N SER A 210 -7.98 -9.11 -10.58
CA SER A 210 -8.61 -9.26 -11.90
C SER A 210 -9.07 -10.69 -12.15
N SER A 211 -10.35 -10.85 -12.46
CA SER A 211 -10.98 -12.14 -12.78
C SER A 211 -10.95 -12.50 -14.28
N GLU A 212 -10.40 -11.66 -15.16
CA GLU A 212 -10.54 -11.84 -16.62
C GLU A 212 -9.27 -11.50 -17.42
N GLY A 213 -8.21 -12.31 -17.29
CA GLY A 213 -7.07 -12.29 -18.23
C GLY A 213 -6.34 -10.95 -18.41
N THR A 214 -6.65 -9.95 -17.58
CA THR A 214 -6.08 -8.61 -17.63
C THR A 214 -4.91 -8.58 -16.66
N MET A 215 -3.76 -8.05 -17.11
CA MET A 215 -2.54 -8.00 -16.32
C MET A 215 -2.78 -7.40 -14.92
N VAL A 216 -2.17 -8.01 -13.91
CA VAL A 216 -2.14 -7.51 -12.52
C VAL A 216 -1.70 -6.05 -12.55
N LYS A 217 -2.50 -5.18 -11.94
CA LYS A 217 -2.22 -3.74 -11.86
C LYS A 217 -1.78 -3.39 -10.45
N ASP A 218 -0.66 -2.68 -10.38
CA ASP A 218 0.03 -2.43 -9.12
C ASP A 218 -0.79 -1.57 -8.16
N SER A 219 -0.58 -1.83 -6.87
CA SER A 219 -1.00 -0.98 -5.77
C SER A 219 0.22 -0.63 -4.94
N TRP A 220 0.32 0.63 -4.54
CA TRP A 220 1.42 1.19 -3.77
C TRP A 220 0.90 1.72 -2.44
N TYR A 221 1.60 1.39 -1.37
CA TYR A 221 1.24 1.80 -0.02
C TYR A 221 2.24 2.82 0.46
N PHE A 222 1.75 3.92 1.03
CA PHE A 222 2.57 5.03 1.52
C PHE A 222 2.43 5.16 3.02
N VAL A 223 3.52 5.51 3.70
CA VAL A 223 3.56 5.87 5.11
C VAL A 223 3.98 7.33 5.24
N TYR A 224 3.40 8.06 6.18
CA TYR A 224 3.82 9.42 6.50
C TYR A 224 5.02 9.40 7.44
N GLU A 225 6.11 10.01 6.98
CA GLU A 225 7.35 10.25 7.73
C GLU A 225 7.65 11.76 7.66
N PRO A 226 7.38 12.51 8.74
CA PRO A 226 7.56 13.96 8.72
C PRO A 226 9.00 14.31 8.36
N VAL A 227 9.18 15.23 7.41
CA VAL A 227 10.50 15.72 7.00
C VAL A 227 11.06 16.56 8.14
N VAL A 228 11.94 15.97 8.96
CA VAL A 228 12.67 16.71 9.99
C VAL A 228 13.75 17.55 9.31
N GLN A 229 13.49 18.84 9.12
CA GLN A 229 14.55 19.78 8.76
C GLN A 229 15.39 20.05 10.01
N VAL A 230 16.60 19.49 10.07
CA VAL A 230 17.60 19.89 11.07
C VAL A 230 18.05 21.30 10.72
N ILE A 231 17.54 22.30 11.43
CA ILE A 231 18.08 23.66 11.36
C ILE A 231 19.47 23.61 12.00
N SER A 232 20.53 23.70 11.20
CA SER A 232 21.87 23.91 11.75
C SER A 232 21.87 25.24 12.50
N ALA A 233 22.16 25.19 13.81
CA ALA A 233 22.35 26.39 14.61
C ALA A 233 23.48 27.22 13.99
N GLY A 234 23.14 28.40 13.46
CA GLY A 234 24.10 29.32 12.88
C GLY A 234 25.16 29.70 13.91
N VAL A 235 26.42 29.61 13.50
CA VAL A 235 27.56 30.07 14.30
C VAL A 235 27.37 31.57 14.58
N VAL A 236 27.14 31.92 15.84
CA VAL A 236 27.18 33.30 16.29
C VAL A 236 28.63 33.78 16.15
N SER A 237 28.88 34.62 15.15
CA SER A 237 30.17 35.29 15.00
C SER A 237 30.32 36.29 16.14
N SER A 238 31.16 35.96 17.13
CA SER A 238 31.67 36.92 18.10
C SER A 238 32.60 37.89 17.36
N LYS A 239 32.04 38.99 16.85
CA LYS A 239 32.88 40.15 16.51
C LYS A 239 33.49 40.66 17.82
N GLY A 240 34.82 40.63 17.86
CA GLY A 240 35.63 41.01 19.01
C GLY A 240 35.36 42.42 19.49
N LEU A 241 35.39 42.58 20.81
CA LEU A 241 35.81 43.83 21.42
C LEU A 241 37.33 43.89 21.29
N GLU A 242 37.81 44.77 20.42
CA GLU A 242 39.03 45.59 20.63
C GLU A 242 38.79 46.97 20.03
#